data_AF-A0A975EJL8-F1
#
_entry.id   AF-A0A975EJL8-F1
#
_cell.length_a   1.000
_cell.length_b   1.000
_cell.length_c   1.000
_cell.angle_alpha   90.00
_cell.angle_beta   90.00
_cell.angle_gamma   90.00
#
_symmetry.space_group_name_H-M   'P 1'
#
loop_
_entity.id
_entity.type
_entity.pdbx_description
1 polymer ?
#
loop_
_entity_poly.entity_id
_entity_poly.type
_entity_poly.pdbx_seq_one_letter_code
_entity_poly.pdbx_strand_id
1 'polypeptide(L)'
;MKLTNLVVVLALISSGASHAASGIFESYGILKINASTDTYYDMQATTGNPDLNGASLGTFDLTQIVSLTLRGGEVKTFKNGISDVFSAALSYRVVKDGDTPGSFASINLPFDSNIGGGGDQKWDETAATVDLLSGLGNGNYTLEVFASANSSDGTHFSNNGGNNYKATFTVVPEPSSALLGLLGAGLLLRRRRA
;
A
#
# COMPACT_ATOMS: atom_id res chain seq x y z
N MET A 1 23.22 27.34 -72.63
CA MET A 1 23.81 27.52 -71.28
C MET A 1 22.72 27.18 -70.28
N LYS A 2 22.83 26.05 -69.56
CA LYS A 2 21.77 25.54 -68.68
C LYS A 2 21.85 26.29 -67.33
N LEU A 3 20.80 27.01 -66.95
CA LEU A 3 20.66 27.55 -65.59
C LEU A 3 20.16 26.44 -64.67
N THR A 4 20.98 26.07 -63.68
CA THR A 4 20.63 25.08 -62.67
C THR A 4 19.94 25.80 -61.52
N ASN A 5 18.68 25.47 -61.27
CA ASN A 5 17.89 25.99 -60.14
C ASN A 5 18.50 25.54 -58.81
N LEU A 6 18.89 26.49 -57.96
CA LEU A 6 19.26 26.23 -56.57
C LEU A 6 18.00 26.34 -55.71
N VAL A 7 17.43 25.21 -55.30
CA VAL A 7 16.38 25.16 -54.28
C VAL A 7 17.06 25.02 -52.93
N VAL A 8 16.99 26.07 -52.10
CA VAL A 8 17.41 26.00 -50.69
C VAL A 8 16.21 25.51 -49.88
N VAL A 9 16.30 24.28 -49.38
CA VAL A 9 15.32 23.72 -48.44
C VAL A 9 15.74 24.11 -47.02
N LEU A 10 14.97 25.00 -46.39
CA LEU A 10 15.16 25.39 -45.00
C LEU A 10 14.48 24.34 -44.10
N ALA A 11 15.26 23.48 -43.45
CA ALA A 11 14.75 22.52 -42.48
C ALA A 11 14.38 23.23 -41.17
N LEU A 12 13.09 23.29 -40.84
CA LEU A 12 12.61 23.68 -39.52
C LEU A 12 12.98 22.56 -38.52
N ILE A 13 14.01 22.80 -37.71
CA ILE A 13 14.33 21.96 -36.55
C ILE A 13 13.37 22.38 -35.43
N SER A 14 12.28 21.63 -35.23
CA SER A 14 11.43 21.79 -34.06
C SER A 14 12.15 21.21 -32.84
N SER A 15 12.85 22.04 -32.09
CA SER A 15 13.32 21.67 -30.74
C SER A 15 12.09 21.52 -29.85
N GLY A 16 11.63 20.28 -29.63
CA GLY A 16 10.61 20.02 -28.62
C GLY A 16 11.15 20.48 -27.27
N ALA A 17 10.43 21.36 -26.58
CA ALA A 17 10.75 21.71 -25.21
C ALA A 17 10.67 20.43 -24.36
N SER A 18 11.79 20.01 -23.78
CA SER A 18 11.78 18.97 -22.74
C SER A 18 11.05 19.56 -21.54
N HIS A 19 9.82 19.11 -21.29
CA HIS A 19 9.07 19.51 -20.11
C HIS A 19 9.66 18.77 -18.91
N ALA A 20 9.94 19.48 -17.83
CA ALA A 20 10.29 18.86 -16.57
C ALA A 20 9.09 18.04 -16.07
N ALA A 21 9.36 16.83 -15.60
CA ALA A 21 8.38 15.86 -15.17
C ALA A 21 8.98 15.01 -14.05
N SER A 22 8.10 14.61 -13.15
CA SER A 22 8.38 13.64 -12.11
C SER A 22 7.16 12.75 -11.90
N GLY A 23 7.30 11.71 -11.10
CA GLY A 23 6.21 10.79 -10.81
C GLY A 23 6.63 9.63 -9.95
N ILE A 24 5.65 8.85 -9.50
CA ILE A 24 5.86 7.56 -8.86
C ILE A 24 5.83 6.50 -9.95
N PHE A 25 6.82 5.62 -10.01
CA PHE A 25 6.83 4.48 -10.94
C PHE A 25 6.70 3.15 -10.22
N GLU A 26 7.11 3.04 -8.96
CA GLU A 26 6.88 1.86 -8.12
C GLU A 26 6.43 2.22 -6.69
N SER A 27 5.61 1.37 -6.08
CA SER A 27 5.25 1.51 -4.66
C SER A 27 4.82 0.20 -4.01
N TYR A 28 5.03 0.12 -2.69
CA TYR A 28 4.76 -1.06 -1.87
C TYR A 28 4.21 -0.66 -0.49
N GLY A 29 3.30 -1.47 0.06
CA GLY A 29 2.90 -1.43 1.46
C GLY A 29 3.58 -2.53 2.24
N ILE A 30 4.08 -2.26 3.45
CA ILE A 30 4.85 -3.25 4.23
C ILE A 30 4.03 -3.65 5.46
N LEU A 31 3.65 -4.92 5.54
CA LEU A 31 2.84 -5.46 6.63
C LEU A 31 3.61 -6.55 7.37
N LYS A 32 3.37 -6.63 8.68
CA LYS A 32 3.80 -7.74 9.54
C LYS A 32 2.58 -8.37 10.18
N ILE A 33 2.39 -9.66 9.95
CA ILE A 33 1.24 -10.42 10.44
C ILE A 33 1.74 -11.40 11.49
N ASN A 34 1.29 -11.25 12.73
CA ASN A 34 1.73 -12.04 13.87
C ASN A 34 3.27 -11.98 14.01
N ALA A 35 3.89 -13.10 14.38
CA ALA A 35 5.34 -13.24 14.49
C ALA A 35 6.05 -13.44 13.13
N SER A 36 5.45 -13.07 12.00
CA SER A 36 6.09 -13.20 10.67
C SER A 36 7.24 -12.21 10.47
N THR A 37 7.98 -12.42 9.38
CA THR A 37 8.81 -11.37 8.79
C THR A 37 7.96 -10.29 8.14
N ASP A 38 8.54 -9.12 7.94
CA ASP A 38 7.92 -8.04 7.19
C ASP A 38 7.71 -8.50 5.73
N THR A 39 6.51 -8.27 5.21
CA THR A 39 6.11 -8.65 3.85
C THR A 39 5.81 -7.38 3.07
N TYR A 40 6.47 -7.23 1.93
CA TYR A 40 6.17 -6.18 0.97
C TYR A 40 4.98 -6.64 0.13
N TYR A 41 3.98 -5.80 -0.01
CA TYR A 41 2.85 -6.01 -0.89
C TYR A 41 2.91 -5.03 -2.05
N ASP A 42 2.75 -5.55 -3.26
CA ASP A 42 2.74 -4.75 -4.48
C ASP A 42 1.54 -3.80 -4.47
N MET A 43 1.83 -2.52 -4.65
CA MET A 43 0.83 -1.50 -4.94
C MET A 43 0.92 -1.15 -6.43
N GLN A 44 1.59 -0.06 -6.77
CA GLN A 44 1.96 0.22 -8.16
C GLN A 44 3.26 -0.54 -8.46
N ALA A 45 3.19 -1.86 -8.56
CA ALA A 45 4.35 -2.70 -8.86
C ALA A 45 3.86 -4.01 -9.51
N THR A 46 4.77 -4.72 -10.15
CA THR A 46 4.49 -6.07 -10.67
C THR A 46 5.73 -6.91 -10.45
N THR A 47 5.81 -7.57 -9.31
CA THR A 47 6.98 -8.31 -8.85
C THR A 47 6.60 -9.73 -8.39
N GLY A 48 7.48 -10.38 -7.63
CA GLY A 48 7.18 -11.66 -6.96
C GLY A 48 6.48 -11.50 -5.60
N ASN A 49 6.31 -10.27 -5.12
CA ASN A 49 5.58 -9.98 -3.90
C ASN A 49 4.06 -10.16 -4.11
N PRO A 50 3.27 -10.43 -3.05
CA PRO A 50 1.82 -10.47 -3.16
C PRO A 50 1.22 -9.09 -3.46
N ASP A 51 0.16 -9.02 -4.25
CA ASP A 51 -0.59 -7.77 -4.46
C ASP A 51 -1.30 -7.31 -3.19
N LEU A 52 -1.22 -6.03 -2.83
CA LEU A 52 -1.99 -5.46 -1.72
C LEU A 52 -3.48 -5.40 -2.07
N ASN A 53 -3.80 -5.02 -3.30
CA ASN A 53 -5.18 -4.81 -3.73
C ASN A 53 -5.90 -6.16 -3.92
N GLY A 54 -6.94 -6.38 -3.11
CA GLY A 54 -7.67 -7.65 -3.06
C GLY A 54 -7.05 -8.69 -2.10
N ALA A 55 -5.98 -8.34 -1.37
CA ALA A 55 -5.39 -9.26 -0.40
C ALA A 55 -6.34 -9.56 0.76
N SER A 56 -6.34 -10.82 1.20
CA SER A 56 -6.91 -11.23 2.49
C SER A 56 -5.79 -11.37 3.51
N LEU A 57 -5.73 -10.46 4.48
CA LEU A 57 -4.71 -10.44 5.53
C LEU A 57 -5.01 -11.43 6.67
N GLY A 58 -6.20 -12.04 6.64
CA GLY A 58 -6.58 -13.13 7.53
C GLY A 58 -7.62 -12.75 8.59
N THR A 59 -7.70 -13.60 9.61
CA THR A 59 -8.64 -13.47 10.73
C THR A 59 -7.86 -13.36 12.04
N PHE A 60 -8.23 -12.38 12.85
CA PHE A 60 -7.55 -12.02 14.10
C PHE A 60 -8.50 -12.25 15.27
N ASP A 61 -8.18 -13.24 16.10
CA ASP A 61 -8.83 -13.47 17.39
C ASP A 61 -8.05 -12.69 18.47
N LEU A 62 -8.64 -11.60 18.96
CA LEU A 62 -7.98 -10.69 19.91
C LEU A 62 -7.76 -11.30 21.31
N THR A 63 -8.23 -12.53 21.55
CA THR A 63 -7.95 -13.28 22.79
C THR A 63 -6.64 -14.07 22.72
N GLN A 64 -6.11 -14.24 21.51
CA GLN A 64 -4.82 -14.87 21.25
C GLN A 64 -3.72 -13.80 21.09
N ILE A 65 -2.45 -14.25 21.10
CA ILE A 65 -1.32 -13.39 20.75
C ILE A 65 -1.28 -13.25 19.23
N VAL A 66 -2.01 -12.25 18.73
CA VAL A 66 -2.08 -11.91 17.30
C VAL A 66 -1.68 -10.46 17.06
N SER A 67 -1.20 -10.15 15.86
CA SER A 67 -0.90 -8.78 15.47
C SER A 67 -1.08 -8.55 13.97
N LEU A 68 -1.55 -7.37 13.61
CA LEU A 68 -1.49 -6.86 12.25
C LEU A 68 -0.86 -5.48 12.30
N THR A 69 0.40 -5.38 11.89
CA THR A 69 1.19 -4.16 12.00
C THR A 69 1.52 -3.61 10.62
N LEU A 70 1.19 -2.34 10.40
CA LEU A 70 1.71 -1.59 9.25
C LEU A 70 3.12 -1.08 9.59
N ARG A 71 4.10 -1.62 8.86
CA ARG A 71 5.53 -1.38 9.04
C ARG A 71 6.04 -0.19 8.24
N GLY A 72 5.19 0.33 7.34
CA GLY A 72 5.43 1.50 6.51
C GLY A 72 5.27 1.14 5.04
N GLY A 73 6.10 1.73 4.19
CA GLY A 73 6.00 1.58 2.73
C GLY A 73 7.31 1.94 2.04
N GLU A 74 7.36 1.63 0.74
CA GLU A 74 8.45 2.04 -0.15
C GLU A 74 7.82 2.66 -1.40
N VAL A 75 8.40 3.76 -1.87
CA VAL A 75 8.03 4.45 -3.10
C VAL A 75 9.28 4.74 -3.90
N LYS A 76 9.24 4.48 -5.21
CA LYS A 76 10.26 4.89 -6.15
C LYS A 76 9.72 5.95 -7.09
N THR A 77 10.48 7.02 -7.22
CA THR A 77 10.10 8.19 -8.01
C THR A 77 11.14 8.48 -9.07
N PHE A 78 10.72 9.01 -10.21
CA PHE A 78 11.61 9.59 -11.21
C PHE A 78 11.48 11.12 -11.19
N LYS A 79 12.52 11.82 -11.63
CA LYS A 79 12.49 13.25 -11.96
C LYS A 79 13.38 13.52 -13.16
N ASN A 80 13.03 14.51 -13.96
CA ASN A 80 13.84 14.96 -15.08
C ASN A 80 13.80 16.48 -15.26
N GLY A 81 14.71 17.01 -16.07
CA GLY A 81 14.81 18.45 -16.32
C GLY A 81 15.10 19.22 -15.02
N ILE A 82 14.19 20.13 -14.68
CA ILE A 82 14.28 20.94 -13.45
C ILE A 82 13.31 20.47 -12.34
N SER A 83 12.58 19.37 -12.56
CA SER A 83 11.67 18.84 -11.54
C SER A 83 12.46 18.21 -10.41
N ASP A 84 11.98 18.38 -9.18
CA ASP A 84 12.58 17.77 -8.01
C ASP A 84 11.51 17.18 -7.11
N VAL A 85 11.78 15.99 -6.55
CA VAL A 85 10.90 15.31 -5.59
C VAL A 85 11.51 15.52 -4.21
N PHE A 86 10.71 16.03 -3.28
CA PHE A 86 11.21 16.47 -1.97
C PHE A 86 10.51 15.82 -0.78
N SER A 87 9.46 15.02 -1.00
CA SER A 87 8.86 14.21 0.07
C SER A 87 8.03 13.07 -0.50
N ALA A 88 7.89 11.99 0.26
CA ALA A 88 6.95 10.92 0.01
C ALA A 88 6.23 10.49 1.31
N ALA A 89 5.05 9.91 1.15
CA ALA A 89 4.24 9.45 2.28
C ALA A 89 3.37 8.25 1.89
N LEU A 90 3.09 7.39 2.87
CA LEU A 90 2.08 6.34 2.80
C LEU A 90 0.87 6.76 3.64
N SER A 91 -0.27 6.94 2.99
CA SER A 91 -1.53 7.25 3.66
C SER A 91 -2.37 6.00 3.83
N TYR A 92 -2.92 5.80 5.03
CA TYR A 92 -3.71 4.61 5.35
C TYR A 92 -4.92 4.94 6.22
N ARG A 93 -5.94 4.08 6.15
CA ARG A 93 -7.04 4.03 7.12
C ARG A 93 -7.60 2.62 7.23
N VAL A 94 -8.22 2.32 8.37
CA VAL A 94 -8.98 1.09 8.57
C VAL A 94 -10.47 1.46 8.60
N VAL A 95 -11.27 0.77 7.78
CA VAL A 95 -12.71 1.01 7.65
C VAL A 95 -13.43 -0.28 8.01
N LYS A 96 -14.39 -0.21 8.93
CA LYS A 96 -15.28 -1.34 9.21
C LYS A 96 -16.31 -1.46 8.09
N ASP A 97 -16.62 -2.68 7.66
CA ASP A 97 -17.65 -2.90 6.65
C ASP A 97 -19.00 -2.31 7.08
N GLY A 98 -19.57 -1.47 6.21
CA GLY A 98 -20.83 -0.75 6.47
C GLY A 98 -20.67 0.62 7.14
N ASP A 99 -19.48 0.96 7.65
CA ASP A 99 -19.22 2.28 8.21
C ASP A 99 -18.83 3.30 7.14
N THR A 100 -19.06 4.58 7.44
CA THR A 100 -18.55 5.68 6.59
C THR A 100 -17.04 5.81 6.80
N PRO A 101 -16.23 5.77 5.72
CA PRO A 101 -14.78 5.87 5.85
C PRO A 101 -14.33 7.20 6.47
N GLY A 102 -13.49 7.13 7.52
CA GLY A 102 -12.87 8.30 8.16
C GLY A 102 -11.69 8.89 7.37
N SER A 103 -11.03 9.89 7.97
CA SER A 103 -9.81 10.50 7.42
C SER A 103 -8.64 9.52 7.37
N PHE A 104 -7.71 9.75 6.45
CA PHE A 104 -6.45 9.01 6.38
C PHE A 104 -5.45 9.50 7.44
N ALA A 105 -4.77 8.55 8.08
CA ALA A 105 -3.50 8.79 8.77
C ALA A 105 -2.35 8.66 7.75
N SER A 106 -1.16 9.15 8.11
CA SER A 106 0.00 9.17 7.21
C SER A 106 1.28 8.74 7.91
N ILE A 107 2.12 7.99 7.19
CA ILE A 107 3.49 7.63 7.54
C ILE A 107 4.40 8.38 6.58
N ASN A 108 5.31 9.20 7.13
CA ASN A 108 6.34 9.85 6.33
C ASN A 108 7.31 8.80 5.77
N LEU A 109 7.61 8.85 4.48
CA LEU A 109 8.63 8.02 3.84
C LEU A 109 9.85 8.91 3.58
N PRO A 110 10.86 8.94 4.47
CA PRO A 110 12.07 9.71 4.25
C PRO A 110 12.81 9.29 2.97
N PHE A 111 13.63 10.21 2.46
CA PHE A 111 14.56 9.88 1.38
C PHE A 111 15.52 8.80 1.86
N ASP A 112 15.61 7.71 1.10
CA ASP A 112 16.58 6.64 1.35
C ASP A 112 17.81 6.83 0.47
N SER A 113 17.61 6.76 -0.85
CA SER A 113 18.73 6.74 -1.80
C SER A 113 18.36 7.17 -3.22
N ASN A 114 19.37 7.53 -4.01
CA ASN A 114 19.24 7.60 -5.47
C ASN A 114 19.50 6.19 -6.01
N ILE A 115 18.60 5.66 -6.85
CA ILE A 115 18.59 4.23 -7.22
C ILE A 115 18.77 3.96 -8.71
N GLY A 116 18.87 4.99 -9.55
CA GLY A 116 18.93 4.82 -10.99
C GLY A 116 19.02 6.12 -11.75
N GLY A 117 19.20 6.03 -13.07
CA GLY A 117 19.62 7.12 -13.95
C GLY A 117 18.87 8.45 -13.80
N GLY A 118 19.59 9.55 -13.99
CA GLY A 118 19.00 10.86 -14.34
C GLY A 118 18.07 11.53 -13.32
N GLY A 119 17.80 10.90 -12.17
CA GLY A 119 16.88 11.45 -11.15
C GLY A 119 16.07 10.42 -10.36
N ASP A 120 16.24 9.11 -10.57
CA ASP A 120 15.44 8.12 -9.83
C ASP A 120 15.83 8.03 -8.35
N GLN A 121 14.82 8.08 -7.49
CA GLN A 121 14.96 8.13 -6.03
C GLN A 121 14.07 7.07 -5.38
N LYS A 122 14.54 6.54 -4.24
CA LYS A 122 13.80 5.67 -3.34
C LYS A 122 13.50 6.42 -2.04
N TRP A 123 12.29 6.21 -1.55
CA TRP A 123 11.77 6.74 -0.30
C TRP A 123 11.12 5.60 0.47
N ASP A 124 11.52 5.38 1.72
CA ASP A 124 10.95 4.29 2.51
C ASP A 124 10.91 4.57 4.02
N GLU A 125 10.02 3.84 4.68
CA GLU A 125 10.00 3.63 6.13
C GLU A 125 9.61 2.17 6.32
N THR A 126 10.46 1.39 6.97
CA THR A 126 10.31 -0.07 7.09
C THR A 126 10.24 -0.55 8.54
N ALA A 127 10.29 0.38 9.50
CA ALA A 127 10.35 0.10 10.92
C ALA A 127 9.19 0.73 11.71
N ALA A 128 8.16 1.26 11.04
CA ALA A 128 6.96 1.73 11.70
C ALA A 128 6.27 0.60 12.50
N THR A 129 5.47 0.99 13.49
CA THR A 129 4.83 0.07 14.43
C THR A 129 3.35 0.41 14.61
N VAL A 130 2.68 0.75 13.51
CA VAL A 130 1.24 1.07 13.53
C VAL A 130 0.45 -0.22 13.73
N ASP A 131 -0.17 -0.36 14.90
CA ASP A 131 -1.11 -1.45 15.19
C ASP A 131 -2.47 -1.19 14.52
N LEU A 132 -2.79 -1.98 13.50
CA LEU A 132 -4.04 -1.86 12.75
C LEU A 132 -5.22 -2.53 13.46
N LEU A 133 -5.00 -3.26 14.56
CA LEU A 133 -6.05 -3.90 15.36
C LEU A 133 -6.47 -3.05 16.57
N SER A 134 -5.70 -2.00 16.88
CA SER A 134 -5.90 -1.18 18.07
C SER A 134 -7.31 -0.56 18.13
N GLY A 135 -8.04 -0.85 19.21
CA GLY A 135 -9.38 -0.33 19.44
C GLY A 135 -10.48 -0.92 18.55
N LEU A 136 -10.19 -1.95 17.75
CA LEU A 136 -11.19 -2.58 16.90
C LEU A 136 -12.04 -3.58 17.69
N GLY A 137 -13.33 -3.62 17.36
CA GLY A 137 -14.24 -4.67 17.81
C GLY A 137 -14.42 -5.74 16.76
N ASN A 138 -15.33 -6.70 17.00
CA ASN A 138 -15.61 -7.75 16.04
C ASN A 138 -16.21 -7.19 14.74
N GLY A 139 -15.78 -7.74 13.62
CA GLY A 139 -16.29 -7.39 12.30
C GLY A 139 -15.29 -7.62 11.17
N ASN A 140 -15.74 -7.34 9.96
CA ASN A 140 -14.89 -7.27 8.78
C ASN A 140 -14.39 -5.85 8.60
N TYR A 141 -13.14 -5.74 8.17
CA TYR A 141 -12.44 -4.49 8.02
C TYR A 141 -11.69 -4.46 6.69
N THR A 142 -11.64 -3.28 6.10
CA THR A 142 -10.82 -2.96 4.94
C THR A 142 -9.72 -2.00 5.35
N LEU A 143 -8.47 -2.41 5.15
CA LEU A 143 -7.32 -1.52 5.12
C LEU A 143 -7.28 -0.85 3.75
N GLU A 144 -7.38 0.47 3.70
CA GLU A 144 -7.20 1.26 2.48
C GLU A 144 -5.89 2.04 2.55
N VAL A 145 -5.11 1.99 1.46
CA VAL A 145 -3.77 2.58 1.39
C VAL A 145 -3.55 3.27 0.05
N PHE A 146 -2.84 4.39 0.05
CA PHE A 146 -2.24 4.98 -1.14
C PHE A 146 -0.91 5.64 -0.79
N ALA A 147 -0.04 5.82 -1.77
CA ALA A 147 1.20 6.56 -1.61
C ALA A 147 1.16 7.88 -2.37
N SER A 148 1.89 8.87 -1.88
CA SER A 148 2.02 10.17 -2.52
C SER A 148 3.47 10.64 -2.50
N ALA A 149 3.87 11.40 -3.52
CA ALA A 149 5.15 12.09 -3.57
C ALA A 149 4.93 13.54 -4.01
N ASN A 150 5.49 14.50 -3.27
CA ASN A 150 5.42 15.90 -3.66
C ASN A 150 6.69 16.30 -4.41
N SER A 151 6.47 17.02 -5.50
CA SER A 151 7.51 17.53 -6.38
C SER A 151 7.23 18.99 -6.76
N SER A 152 8.21 19.62 -7.40
CA SER A 152 8.09 20.99 -7.88
C SER A 152 7.05 21.17 -9.01
N ASP A 153 6.60 20.07 -9.63
CA ASP A 153 5.58 20.03 -10.67
C ASP A 153 4.20 19.48 -10.21
N GLY A 154 4.04 19.14 -8.92
CA GLY A 154 2.75 18.75 -8.34
C GLY A 154 2.85 17.64 -7.28
N THR A 155 1.70 17.11 -6.88
CA THR A 155 1.65 15.89 -6.06
C THR A 155 1.30 14.72 -6.95
N HIS A 156 2.13 13.68 -6.89
CA HIS A 156 1.94 12.42 -7.58
C HIS A 156 1.37 11.38 -6.64
N PHE A 157 0.51 10.50 -7.16
CA PHE A 157 -0.15 9.48 -6.37
C PHE A 157 0.02 8.09 -6.99
N SER A 158 0.33 7.12 -6.13
CA SER A 158 0.03 5.71 -6.38
C SER A 158 -1.23 5.39 -5.58
N ASN A 159 -2.38 5.45 -6.26
CA ASN A 159 -3.70 5.35 -5.62
C ASN A 159 -4.67 4.47 -6.42
N ASN A 160 -4.17 3.51 -7.21
CA ASN A 160 -4.98 2.57 -7.98
C ASN A 160 -6.07 3.27 -8.83
N GLY A 161 -5.69 4.33 -9.56
CA GLY A 161 -6.63 5.11 -10.38
C GLY A 161 -7.69 5.87 -9.58
N GLY A 162 -7.40 6.22 -8.33
CA GLY A 162 -8.32 6.91 -7.41
C GLY A 162 -9.14 5.99 -6.51
N ASN A 163 -9.05 4.67 -6.68
CA ASN A 163 -9.77 3.70 -5.84
C ASN A 163 -9.02 3.31 -4.56
N ASN A 164 -7.75 3.69 -4.45
CA ASN A 164 -6.78 3.23 -3.47
C ASN A 164 -6.57 1.71 -3.51
N TYR A 165 -5.53 1.23 -2.84
CA TYR A 165 -5.26 -0.20 -2.68
C TYR A 165 -5.97 -0.69 -1.43
N LYS A 166 -6.67 -1.82 -1.54
CA LYS A 166 -7.53 -2.33 -0.47
C LYS A 166 -7.19 -3.77 -0.11
N ALA A 167 -6.99 -4.03 1.18
CA ALA A 167 -6.83 -5.36 1.72
C ALA A 167 -7.85 -5.60 2.84
N THR A 168 -8.35 -6.82 2.99
CA THR A 168 -9.40 -7.14 3.95
C THR A 168 -8.90 -8.01 5.09
N PHE A 169 -9.46 -7.84 6.28
CA PHE A 169 -9.27 -8.74 7.41
C PHE A 169 -10.52 -8.81 8.29
N THR A 170 -10.59 -9.84 9.11
CA THR A 170 -11.69 -10.02 10.06
C THR A 170 -11.16 -10.03 11.49
N VAL A 171 -11.85 -9.33 12.38
CA VAL A 171 -11.68 -9.43 13.83
C VAL A 171 -12.82 -10.28 14.38
N VAL A 172 -12.50 -11.37 15.06
CA VAL A 172 -13.49 -12.31 15.60
C VAL A 172 -13.48 -12.36 17.13
N PRO A 173 -14.63 -12.66 17.76
CA PRO A 173 -14.63 -13.10 19.14
C PRO A 173 -14.08 -14.53 19.26
N GLU A 174 -13.80 -14.94 20.50
CA GLU A 174 -13.50 -16.33 20.92
C GLU A 174 -14.28 -17.37 20.08
N PRO A 175 -13.66 -18.48 19.62
CA PRO A 175 -14.43 -19.63 19.18
C PRO A 175 -15.27 -20.10 20.37
N SER A 176 -16.60 -19.97 20.26
CA SER A 176 -17.48 -20.26 21.38
C SER A 176 -17.33 -21.71 21.84
N SER A 177 -16.67 -21.90 22.97
CA SER A 177 -16.57 -23.17 23.72
C SER A 177 -17.94 -23.76 24.12
N ALA A 178 -19.04 -23.04 23.86
CA ALA A 178 -20.41 -23.46 24.02
C ALA A 178 -20.74 -24.79 23.29
N LEU A 179 -20.07 -25.10 22.18
CA LEU A 179 -20.27 -26.38 21.48
C LEU A 179 -19.58 -27.56 22.20
N LEU A 180 -18.43 -27.34 22.85
CA LEU A 180 -17.76 -28.38 23.65
C LEU A 180 -18.49 -28.65 24.97
N GLY A 181 -19.09 -27.64 25.59
CA GLY A 181 -19.90 -27.79 26.80
C GLY A 181 -21.16 -28.65 26.58
N LEU A 182 -21.81 -28.52 25.42
CA LEU A 182 -23.00 -29.31 25.06
C LEU A 182 -22.68 -30.77 24.73
N LEU A 183 -21.54 -31.05 24.09
CA LEU A 183 -21.05 -32.42 23.86
C LEU A 183 -20.62 -33.11 25.17
N GLY A 184 -19.98 -32.38 26.09
CA GLY A 184 -19.60 -32.90 27.41
C GLY A 184 -20.80 -33.19 28.32
N ALA A 185 -21.79 -32.30 28.35
CA ALA A 185 -23.02 -32.50 29.12
C ALA A 185 -23.90 -33.63 28.56
N GLY A 186 -23.97 -33.79 27.23
CA GLY A 186 -24.68 -34.90 26.59
C GLY A 186 -24.06 -36.27 26.90
N LEU A 187 -22.74 -36.35 27.02
CA LEU A 187 -22.04 -37.60 27.38
C LEU A 187 -22.23 -37.97 28.86
N LEU A 188 -22.26 -36.97 29.76
CA LEU A 188 -22.47 -37.17 31.20
C LEU A 188 -23.92 -37.54 31.54
N LEU A 189 -24.91 -37.02 30.82
CA LEU A 189 -26.32 -37.38 31.01
C LEU A 189 -26.66 -38.79 30.50
N ARG A 190 -25.86 -39.38 29.60
CA ARG A 190 -26.03 -40.75 29.12
C ARG A 190 -25.55 -41.83 30.11
N ARG A 191 -24.70 -41.48 31.09
CA ARG A 191 -24.17 -42.43 32.09
C ARG A 191 -25.03 -42.58 33.36
N ARG A 192 -26.08 -41.78 33.54
CA ARG A 192 -27.01 -41.87 34.68
C ARG A 192 -28.28 -42.69 34.40
N ARG A 193 -28.38 -43.32 33.23
CA ARG A 193 -29.44 -44.30 32.89
C ARG A 193 -28.81 -45.60 32.40
N ALA A 194 -28.20 -46.34 33.33
CA ALA A 194 -27.90 -47.75 33.24
C ALA A 194 -27.93 -48.33 34.65
#